data_AF-A0A6N7A9G7-F1
#
_entry.id   AF-A0A6N7A9G7-F1
#
_cell.length_a   1.000
_cell.length_b   1.000
_cell.length_c   1.000
_cell.angle_alpha   90.00
_cell.angle_beta   90.00
_cell.angle_gamma   90.00
#
_symmetry.space_group_name_H-M   'P 1'
#
loop_
_entity.id
_entity.type
_entity.pdbx_description
1 polymer ?
#
loop_
_entity_poly.entity_id
_entity_poly.type
_entity_poly.pdbx_seq_one_letter_code
_entity_poly.pdbx_strand_id
1 'polypeptide(L)'
;MTTILVQIFFGWPAIIVSLLAAIAGLTWKRWWLLLVSAALFLPVSWYLSGYPAIRGFGFLLPIFLLGAAFAVRARKFLSAWLLASPVFLASAWLAVLVLSQ
;
A
#
# COMPACT_ATOMS: atom_id res chain seq x y z
N MET A 1 16.65 11.87 -17.54
CA MET A 1 15.37 11.20 -17.81
C MET A 1 15.09 10.01 -16.88
N THR A 2 16.11 9.28 -16.41
CA THR A 2 15.97 8.16 -15.46
C THR A 2 15.45 8.58 -14.07
N THR A 3 15.77 9.78 -13.59
CA THR A 3 15.36 10.28 -12.27
C THR A 3 13.86 10.47 -12.10
N ILE A 4 13.17 10.93 -13.14
CA ILE A 4 11.71 11.19 -13.10
C ILE A 4 10.93 9.87 -12.99
N LEU A 5 11.33 8.86 -13.77
CA LEU A 5 10.69 7.53 -13.71
C LEU A 5 10.87 6.90 -12.33
N VAL A 6 12.07 7.00 -11.73
CA VAL A 6 12.31 6.51 -10.37
C VAL A 6 11.42 7.23 -9.36
N GLN A 7 11.26 8.55 -9.45
CA GLN A 7 10.35 9.30 -8.57
C GLN A 7 8.87 8.91 -8.74
N ILE A 8 8.45 8.56 -9.95
CA ILE A 8 7.06 8.14 -10.19
C ILE A 8 6.81 6.75 -9.60
N PHE A 9 7.71 5.80 -9.83
CA PHE A 9 7.53 4.40 -9.41
C PHE A 9 7.86 4.13 -7.94
N PHE A 10 8.78 4.89 -7.34
CA PHE A 10 9.23 4.71 -5.95
C PHE A 10 8.85 5.86 -5.02
N GLY A 11 8.35 6.97 -5.56
CA GLY A 11 7.97 8.14 -4.77
C GLY A 11 6.48 8.22 -4.44
N TRP A 12 6.09 9.40 -3.99
CA TRP A 12 4.73 9.73 -3.57
C TRP A 12 3.61 9.40 -4.58
N PRO A 13 3.79 9.58 -5.90
CA PRO A 13 2.73 9.25 -6.87
C PRO A 13 2.32 7.77 -6.79
N ALA A 14 3.27 6.85 -6.70
CA ALA A 14 2.97 5.42 -6.57
C ALA A 14 2.21 5.11 -5.27
N ILE A 15 2.60 5.72 -4.15
CA ILE A 15 1.92 5.58 -2.86
C ILE A 15 0.48 6.08 -2.97
N ILE A 16 0.27 7.27 -3.52
CA ILE A 16 -1.08 7.86 -3.63
C ILE A 16 -1.96 6.99 -4.54
N VAL A 17 -1.48 6.61 -5.73
CA VAL A 17 -2.26 5.81 -6.69
C VAL A 17 -2.59 4.44 -6.11
N SER A 18 -1.65 3.79 -5.43
CA SER A 18 -1.89 2.48 -4.79
C SER A 18 -2.89 2.58 -3.64
N LEU A 19 -2.84 3.64 -2.81
CA LEU A 19 -3.84 3.88 -1.76
C LEU A 19 -5.24 4.15 -2.34
N LEU A 20 -5.33 4.98 -3.38
CA LEU A 20 -6.60 5.23 -4.07
C LEU A 20 -7.17 3.94 -4.67
N ALA A 21 -6.33 3.11 -5.30
CA ALA A 21 -6.73 1.80 -5.78
C ALA A 21 -7.20 0.87 -4.66
N ALA A 22 -6.55 0.89 -3.49
CA ALA A 22 -6.98 0.11 -2.32
C ALA A 22 -8.35 0.57 -1.79
N ILE A 23 -8.54 1.88 -1.64
CA ILE A 23 -9.81 2.47 -1.19
C ILE A 23 -10.92 2.15 -2.18
N ALA A 24 -10.67 2.30 -3.49
CA ALA A 24 -11.63 1.94 -4.53
C ALA A 24 -11.95 0.44 -4.51
N GLY A 25 -10.95 -0.42 -4.30
CA GLY A 25 -11.15 -1.87 -4.17
C GLY A 25 -11.99 -2.27 -2.96
N LEU A 26 -11.78 -1.64 -1.81
CA LEU A 26 -12.56 -1.87 -0.59
C LEU A 26 -13.99 -1.33 -0.70
N THR A 27 -14.16 -0.10 -1.21
CA THR A 27 -15.47 0.57 -1.31
C THR A 27 -16.34 -0.07 -2.39
N TRP A 28 -15.81 -0.33 -3.58
CA TRP A 28 -16.52 -0.99 -4.66
C TRP A 28 -16.53 -2.52 -4.55
N LYS A 29 -15.93 -3.08 -3.50
CA LYS A 29 -15.89 -4.53 -3.24
C LYS A 29 -15.26 -5.34 -4.39
N ARG A 30 -14.27 -4.75 -5.06
CA ARG A 30 -13.57 -5.32 -6.21
C ARG A 30 -12.19 -5.81 -5.77
N TRP A 31 -12.07 -7.12 -5.54
CA TRP A 31 -10.82 -7.75 -5.09
C TRP A 31 -9.63 -7.50 -6.03
N TRP A 32 -9.87 -7.40 -7.34
CA TRP A 32 -8.81 -7.19 -8.33
C TRP A 32 -8.14 -5.81 -8.19
N LEU A 33 -8.87 -4.78 -7.72
CA LEU A 33 -8.29 -3.46 -7.45
C LEU A 33 -7.29 -3.51 -6.29
N LEU A 34 -7.52 -4.40 -5.32
CA LEU A 34 -6.58 -4.62 -4.22
C LEU A 34 -5.32 -5.37 -4.68
N LEU A 35 -5.43 -6.23 -5.68
CA LEU A 35 -4.24 -6.85 -6.31
C LEU A 35 -3.41 -5.83 -7.09
N VAL A 36 -4.07 -4.94 -7.85
CA VAL A 36 -3.40 -3.83 -8.54
C VAL A 36 -2.72 -2.92 -7.53
N SER A 37 -3.41 -2.57 -6.45
CA SER A 37 -2.83 -1.81 -5.34
C SER A 37 -1.60 -2.50 -4.75
N ALA A 38 -1.67 -3.80 -4.45
CA ALA A 38 -0.53 -4.56 -3.93
C ALA A 38 0.67 -4.56 -4.88
N ALA A 39 0.42 -4.71 -6.20
CA ALA A 39 1.46 -4.67 -7.21
C ALA A 39 2.13 -3.29 -7.30
N LEU A 40 1.34 -2.22 -7.23
CA LEU A 40 1.86 -0.85 -7.19
C LEU A 40 2.60 -0.54 -5.88
N PHE A 41 2.22 -1.19 -4.79
CA PHE A 41 2.85 -1.01 -3.47
C PHE A 41 4.16 -1.79 -3.32
N LEU A 42 4.48 -2.76 -4.20
CA LEU A 42 5.73 -3.53 -4.15
C LEU A 42 6.99 -2.65 -4.19
N PRO A 43 7.19 -1.74 -5.17
CA PRO A 43 8.38 -0.88 -5.20
C PRO A 43 8.47 0.04 -3.98
N VAL A 44 7.33 0.53 -3.48
CA VAL A 44 7.24 1.34 -2.26
C VAL A 44 7.66 0.52 -1.04
N SER A 45 7.12 -0.69 -0.91
CA SER A 45 7.42 -1.64 0.16
C SER A 45 8.91 -2.01 0.19
N TRP A 46 9.51 -2.22 -0.97
CA TRP A 46 10.94 -2.45 -1.13
C TRP A 46 11.73 -1.25 -0.60
N TYR A 47 11.38 -0.03 -1.01
CA TYR A 47 12.03 1.20 -0.54
C TYR A 47 11.93 1.36 0.99
N LEU A 48 10.74 1.12 1.56
CA LEU A 48 10.48 1.22 2.99
C LEU A 48 11.20 0.18 3.83
N SER A 49 11.47 -1.00 3.26
CA SER A 49 12.22 -2.04 3.95
C SER A 49 13.67 -1.63 4.27
N GLY A 50 14.21 -0.65 3.54
CA GLY A 50 15.53 -0.06 3.82
C GLY A 50 15.52 0.93 4.99
N TYR A 51 14.35 1.36 5.46
CA TYR A 51 14.23 2.35 6.53
C TYR A 51 14.43 1.69 7.90
N PRO A 52 15.29 2.23 8.80
CA PRO A 52 15.64 1.58 10.07
C PRO A 52 14.43 1.25 10.96
N ALA A 53 13.42 2.12 10.97
CA ALA A 53 12.23 1.99 11.81
C ALA A 53 11.26 0.87 11.41
N ILE A 54 11.31 0.40 10.15
CA ILE A 54 10.36 -0.57 9.58
C ILE A 54 11.08 -1.69 8.80
N ARG A 55 12.35 -1.87 9.13
CA ARG A 55 13.24 -2.84 8.49
C ARG A 55 12.63 -4.24 8.60
N GLY A 56 12.45 -4.90 7.45
CA GLY A 56 11.79 -6.21 7.35
C GLY A 56 10.24 -6.16 7.30
N PHE A 57 9.59 -5.27 8.05
CA PHE A 57 8.13 -5.15 8.05
C PHE A 57 7.56 -4.48 6.79
N GLY A 58 8.35 -3.68 6.09
CA GLY A 58 7.95 -3.08 4.81
C GLY A 58 7.38 -4.10 3.82
N PHE A 59 7.96 -5.30 3.75
CA PHE A 59 7.52 -6.39 2.86
C PHE A 59 6.16 -7.00 3.21
N LEU A 60 5.69 -6.82 4.44
CA LEU A 60 4.37 -7.31 4.85
C LEU A 60 3.23 -6.44 4.32
N LEU A 61 3.49 -5.17 3.99
CA LEU A 61 2.48 -4.23 3.47
C LEU A 61 1.73 -4.75 2.22
N PRO A 62 2.41 -5.20 1.14
CA PRO A 62 1.70 -5.78 0.01
C PRO A 62 0.97 -7.07 0.37
N ILE A 63 1.49 -7.87 1.31
CA ILE A 63 0.84 -9.11 1.78
C ILE A 63 -0.50 -8.78 2.49
N PHE A 64 -0.55 -7.70 3.27
CA PHE A 64 -1.78 -7.20 3.88
C PHE A 64 -2.84 -6.83 2.82
N LEU A 65 -2.45 -6.21 1.71
CA LEU A 65 -3.35 -5.91 0.59
C LEU A 65 -3.83 -7.19 -0.13
N LEU A 66 -2.96 -8.19 -0.30
CA LEU A 66 -3.36 -9.50 -0.83
C LEU A 66 -4.36 -10.20 0.09
N GLY A 67 -4.13 -10.17 1.40
CA GLY A 67 -5.07 -10.68 2.41
C GLY A 67 -6.41 -9.95 2.35
N ALA A 68 -6.39 -8.63 2.22
CA ALA A 68 -7.61 -7.83 2.03
C ALA A 68 -8.35 -8.23 0.74
N ALA A 69 -7.64 -8.47 -0.36
CA ALA A 69 -8.23 -8.94 -1.62
C ALA A 69 -8.95 -10.28 -1.44
N PHE A 70 -8.33 -11.23 -0.73
CA PHE A 70 -8.94 -12.52 -0.41
C PHE A 70 -10.19 -12.35 0.47
N ALA A 71 -10.14 -11.49 1.48
CA ALA A 71 -11.28 -11.19 2.35
C ALA A 71 -12.45 -10.54 1.58
N VAL A 72 -12.17 -9.61 0.65
CA VAL A 72 -13.20 -9.05 -0.26
C VAL A 72 -13.81 -10.14 -1.13
N ARG A 73 -12.98 -11.03 -1.72
CA ARG A 73 -13.46 -12.17 -2.52
C ARG A 73 -14.36 -13.11 -1.70
N ALA A 74 -14.05 -13.31 -0.42
CA ALA A 74 -14.85 -14.09 0.52
C ALA A 74 -16.07 -13.32 1.10
N ARG A 75 -16.36 -12.10 0.61
CA ARG A 75 -17.41 -11.20 1.12
C ARG A 75 -17.27 -10.81 2.61
N LYS A 76 -16.08 -10.97 3.19
CA LYS A 76 -15.74 -10.56 4.57
C LYS A 76 -15.18 -9.14 4.59
N PHE A 77 -16.05 -8.15 4.36
CA PHE A 77 -15.63 -6.76 4.15
C PHE A 77 -14.96 -6.12 5.36
N LEU A 78 -15.45 -6.39 6.58
CA LEU A 78 -14.81 -5.91 7.81
C LEU A 78 -13.38 -6.42 7.95
N SER A 79 -13.17 -7.72 7.69
CA SER A 79 -11.83 -8.32 7.70
C SER A 79 -10.94 -7.71 6.62
N ALA A 80 -11.48 -7.39 5.44
CA ALA A 80 -10.71 -6.73 4.38
C ALA A 80 -10.23 -5.33 4.80
N TRP A 81 -11.10 -4.54 5.44
CA TRP A 81 -10.72 -3.24 5.98
C TRP A 81 -9.69 -3.35 7.10
N LEU A 82 -9.85 -4.30 8.02
CA LEU A 82 -8.87 -4.56 9.08
C LEU A 82 -7.51 -4.96 8.51
N LEU A 83 -7.49 -5.84 7.51
CA LEU A 83 -6.27 -6.28 6.82
C LEU A 83 -5.60 -5.14 6.05
N ALA A 84 -6.37 -4.21 5.46
CA ALA A 84 -5.81 -3.07 4.75
C ALA A 84 -5.35 -1.93 5.69
N SER A 85 -5.85 -1.88 6.93
CA SER A 85 -5.52 -0.81 7.89
C SER A 85 -4.02 -0.57 8.15
N PRO A 86 -3.15 -1.60 8.26
CA PRO A 86 -1.72 -1.38 8.47
C PRO A 86 -1.06 -0.65 7.29
N VAL A 87 -1.58 -0.84 6.08
CA VAL A 87 -1.07 -0.17 4.87
C VAL A 87 -1.39 1.31 4.90
N PHE A 88 -2.62 1.67 5.27
CA PHE A 88 -3.02 3.06 5.47
C PHE A 88 -2.24 3.73 6.60
N LEU A 89 -2.07 3.04 7.73
CA LEU A 89 -1.32 3.56 8.88
C LEU A 89 0.16 3.76 8.56
N ALA A 90 0.81 2.79 7.92
CA ALA A 90 2.20 2.92 7.50
C ALA A 90 2.38 4.10 6.51
N SER A 91 1.46 4.26 5.57
CA SER A 91 1.51 5.37 4.61
C SER A 91 1.27 6.73 5.26
N ALA A 92 0.32 6.82 6.20
CA ALA A 92 0.06 8.04 6.96
C ALA A 92 1.25 8.41 7.85
N TRP A 93 1.85 7.42 8.54
CA TRP A 93 3.07 7.61 9.32
C TRP A 93 4.21 8.20 8.47
N LEU A 94 4.42 7.65 7.28
CA LEU A 94 5.42 8.18 6.35
C LEU A 94 5.13 9.61 5.91
N ALA A 95 3.85 9.94 5.69
CA ALA A 95 3.45 11.30 5.32
C ALA A 95 3.75 12.28 6.45
N VAL A 96 3.43 11.93 7.70
CA VAL A 96 3.78 12.74 8.87
C VAL A 96 5.29 12.92 8.99
N LEU A 97 6.05 11.83 8.84
CA LEU A 97 7.50 11.86 8.96
C LEU A 97 8.13 12.82 7.93
N VAL A 98 7.69 12.77 6.67
CA VAL A 98 8.18 13.67 5.61
C VAL A 98 7.70 15.11 5.80
N LEU A 99 6.50 15.35 6.31
CA LEU A 99 6.01 16.70 6.61
C LEU A 99 6.67 17.33 7.84
N SER A 100 7.26 16.52 8.72
CA SER A 100 7.97 16.95 9.93
C SER A 100 9.47 17.19 9.73
N GLN A 101 10.00 16.89 8.53
CA GLN A 101 11.36 17.21 8.11
C GLN A 101 11.44 18.64 7.60
#